data_AF-A0A087L6X6-F1
#
_entry.id   AF-A0A087L6X6-F1
#
_cell.length_a   1.000
_cell.length_b   1.000
_cell.length_c   1.000
_cell.angle_alpha   90.00
_cell.angle_beta   90.00
_cell.angle_gamma   90.00
#
_symmetry.space_group_name_H-M   'P 1'
#
loop_
_entity.id
_entity.type
_entity.pdbx_description
1 polymer ?
#
loop_
_entity_poly.entity_id
_entity_poly.type
_entity_poly.pdbx_seq_one_letter_code
_entity_poly.pdbx_strand_id
1 'polypeptide(L)'
;MQDINNASYELDYYRRQQFKPGWSSLIEVIFSGILASADDADSRDFLRLMGSQLAEKTRLPDAQTVGELEDGINAVLSHFDWGWVQVEASEQEIVLKHHAYPQTPDPDNEPMWNLSFATVLEGVYATWLQAQGGAPHVSLRWNPQLAQQALVFSYKNGQ
;
A
#
# COMPACT_ATOMS: atom_id res chain seq x y z
N MET A 1 37.98 11.76 -20.25
CA MET A 1 36.83 10.91 -20.64
C MET A 1 36.66 9.68 -19.74
N GLN A 2 37.42 9.56 -18.63
CA GLN A 2 37.30 8.45 -17.66
C GLN A 2 36.59 8.87 -16.36
N ASP A 3 36.61 10.16 -16.00
CA ASP A 3 36.04 10.66 -14.74
C ASP A 3 34.49 10.69 -14.69
N ILE A 4 33.84 10.87 -15.85
CA ILE A 4 32.37 10.93 -15.96
C ILE A 4 31.73 9.55 -15.71
N ASN A 5 32.43 8.47 -16.08
CA ASN A 5 31.96 7.11 -15.85
C ASN A 5 32.09 6.71 -14.37
N ASN A 6 33.13 7.18 -13.68
CA ASN A 6 33.34 6.82 -12.28
C ASN A 6 32.28 7.47 -11.36
N ALA A 7 31.89 8.71 -11.65
CA ALA A 7 30.84 9.42 -10.92
C ALA A 7 29.45 8.77 -11.10
N SER A 8 29.12 8.24 -12.28
CA SER A 8 27.87 7.52 -12.52
C SER A 8 27.84 6.14 -11.85
N TYR A 9 28.97 5.41 -11.82
CA TYR A 9 29.06 4.15 -11.08
C TYR A 9 28.98 4.36 -9.56
N GLU A 10 29.59 5.42 -9.02
CA GLU A 10 29.48 5.75 -7.59
C GLU A 10 28.06 6.19 -7.22
N LEU A 11 27.39 6.99 -8.05
CA LEU A 11 25.99 7.37 -7.83
C LEU A 11 25.06 6.16 -7.89
N ASP A 12 25.27 5.22 -8.81
CA ASP A 12 24.50 3.97 -8.87
C ASP A 12 24.82 3.03 -7.69
N TYR A 13 26.06 3.01 -7.22
CA TYR A 13 26.46 2.29 -6.01
C TYR A 13 25.73 2.83 -4.77
N TYR A 14 25.73 4.15 -4.55
CA TYR A 14 25.02 4.77 -3.43
C TYR A 14 23.50 4.70 -3.59
N ARG A 15 22.96 4.76 -4.82
CA ARG A 15 21.52 4.56 -5.09
C ARG A 15 21.08 3.14 -4.75
N ARG A 16 21.90 2.13 -5.03
CA ARG A 16 21.69 0.73 -4.60
C ARG A 16 21.85 0.54 -3.09
N GLN A 17 22.68 1.35 -2.44
CA GLN A 17 22.87 1.34 -0.99
C GLN A 17 21.76 2.10 -0.22
N GLN A 18 21.04 3.00 -0.90
CA GLN A 18 19.91 3.77 -0.36
C GLN A 18 18.54 3.04 -0.43
N PHE A 19 18.42 1.95 -1.20
CA PHE A 19 17.34 0.98 -1.04
C PHE A 19 17.76 -0.05 0.01
N LYS A 20 17.19 -0.04 1.22
CA LYS A 20 17.47 -1.09 2.23
C LYS A 20 16.83 -2.42 1.80
N PRO A 21 17.57 -3.41 1.23
CA PRO A 21 16.97 -4.49 0.46
C PRO A 21 16.83 -5.78 1.28
N GLY A 22 16.09 -5.75 2.39
CA GLY A 22 15.88 -6.97 3.19
C GLY A 22 14.54 -7.06 3.88
N TRP A 23 13.88 -5.92 4.14
CA TRP A 23 12.58 -5.93 4.79
C TRP A 23 11.50 -6.47 3.84
N SER A 24 11.58 -6.21 2.53
CA SER A 24 10.64 -6.79 1.55
C SER A 24 10.77 -8.31 1.49
N SER A 25 12.00 -8.85 1.47
CA SER A 25 12.24 -10.29 1.58
C SER A 25 11.67 -10.89 2.87
N LEU A 26 11.80 -10.19 4.01
CA LEU A 26 11.21 -10.64 5.27
C LEU A 26 9.67 -10.63 5.22
N ILE A 27 9.07 -9.57 4.67
CA ILE A 27 7.62 -9.44 4.53
C ILE A 27 7.06 -10.51 3.59
N GLU A 28 7.76 -10.83 2.51
CA GLU A 28 7.36 -11.89 1.58
C GLU A 28 7.31 -13.26 2.25
N VAL A 29 8.29 -13.57 3.10
CA VAL A 29 8.30 -14.80 3.90
C VAL A 29 7.12 -14.83 4.87
N ILE A 30 6.80 -13.69 5.51
CA ILE A 30 5.65 -13.58 6.42
C ILE A 30 4.34 -13.78 5.66
N PHE A 31 4.16 -13.12 4.51
CA PHE A 31 2.97 -13.28 3.67
C PHE A 31 2.79 -14.72 3.23
N SER A 32 3.85 -15.35 2.73
CA SER A 32 3.86 -16.76 2.34
C SER A 32 3.47 -17.68 3.50
N GLY A 33 4.01 -17.43 4.70
CA GLY A 33 3.71 -18.21 5.89
C GLY A 33 2.25 -18.09 6.33
N ILE A 34 1.69 -16.88 6.31
CA ILE A 34 0.28 -16.64 6.67
C ILE A 34 -0.63 -17.39 5.68
N LEU A 35 -0.45 -17.18 4.37
CA LEU A 35 -1.27 -17.78 3.33
C LEU A 35 -1.18 -19.31 3.29
N ALA A 36 -0.06 -19.89 3.70
CA ALA A 36 0.11 -21.34 3.77
C ALA A 36 -0.52 -21.99 5.02
N SER A 37 -0.85 -21.20 6.05
CA SER A 37 -1.21 -21.69 7.39
C SER A 37 -2.71 -21.68 7.70
N ALA A 38 -3.52 -20.97 6.92
CA ALA A 38 -4.95 -20.79 7.18
C ALA A 38 -5.76 -20.86 5.88
N ASP A 39 -7.08 -20.98 6.00
CA ASP A 39 -7.98 -20.84 4.86
C ASP A 39 -7.84 -19.43 4.25
N ASP A 40 -8.12 -19.30 2.95
CA ASP A 40 -7.91 -18.05 2.20
C ASP A 40 -8.68 -16.86 2.78
N ALA A 41 -9.86 -17.09 3.37
CA ALA A 41 -10.65 -16.05 4.03
C ALA A 41 -9.98 -15.56 5.33
N ASP A 42 -9.61 -16.49 6.22
CA ASP A 42 -8.99 -16.18 7.51
C ASP A 42 -7.65 -15.48 7.34
N SER A 43 -6.86 -15.91 6.35
CA SER A 43 -5.58 -15.29 6.01
C SER A 43 -5.75 -13.82 5.61
N ARG A 44 -6.74 -13.51 4.77
CA ARG A 44 -7.01 -12.14 4.29
C ARG A 44 -7.54 -11.25 5.39
N ASP A 45 -8.41 -11.76 6.25
CA ASP A 45 -8.93 -10.99 7.39
C ASP A 45 -7.81 -10.67 8.40
N PHE A 46 -6.88 -11.60 8.59
CA PHE A 46 -5.69 -11.33 9.40
C PHE A 46 -4.77 -10.27 8.78
N LEU A 47 -4.52 -10.30 7.47
CA LEU A 47 -3.76 -9.27 6.77
C LEU A 47 -4.41 -7.87 6.89
N ARG A 48 -5.74 -7.79 6.74
CA ARG A 48 -6.49 -6.53 6.95
C ARG A 48 -6.36 -6.04 8.40
N LEU A 49 -6.45 -6.95 9.37
CA LEU A 49 -6.30 -6.60 10.79
C LEU A 49 -4.91 -5.99 11.05
N MET A 50 -3.84 -6.56 10.49
CA MET A 50 -2.50 -5.98 10.61
C MET A 50 -2.42 -4.58 9.97
N GLY A 51 -3.04 -4.40 8.80
CA GLY A 51 -3.16 -3.08 8.16
C GLY A 51 -3.88 -2.06 9.05
N SER A 52 -4.98 -2.46 9.68
CA SER A 52 -5.72 -1.60 10.60
C SER A 52 -4.88 -1.19 11.81
N GLN A 53 -4.17 -2.14 12.43
CA GLN A 53 -3.25 -1.85 13.55
C GLN A 53 -2.08 -0.93 13.15
N LEU A 54 -1.61 -1.04 11.90
CA LEU A 54 -0.61 -0.10 11.38
C LEU A 54 -1.20 1.31 11.27
N ALA A 55 -2.40 1.45 10.70
CA ALA A 55 -3.08 2.75 10.55
C ALA A 55 -3.38 3.44 11.90
N GLU A 56 -3.69 2.68 12.96
CA GLU A 56 -3.85 3.23 14.32
C GLU A 56 -2.55 3.85 14.87
N LYS A 57 -1.39 3.33 14.47
CA LYS A 57 -0.07 3.86 14.84
C LYS A 57 0.33 5.06 13.99
N THR A 58 -0.21 5.17 12.78
CA THR A 58 0.09 6.22 11.80
C THR A 58 -1.16 7.03 11.46
N ARG A 59 -1.81 7.57 12.49
CA ARG A 59 -3.03 8.36 12.33
C ARG A 59 -2.79 9.59 11.45
N LEU A 60 -3.71 9.80 10.52
CA LEU A 60 -3.76 10.99 9.69
C LEU A 60 -4.25 12.19 10.52
N PRO A 61 -3.84 13.43 10.18
CA PRO A 61 -4.52 14.62 10.67
C PRO A 61 -5.97 14.66 10.18
N ASP A 62 -6.83 15.38 10.87
CA ASP A 62 -8.22 15.60 10.42
C ASP A 62 -8.20 16.40 9.11
N ALA A 63 -8.85 15.85 8.07
CA ALA A 63 -8.95 16.45 6.75
C ALA A 63 -10.38 16.95 6.51
N GLN A 64 -10.50 18.18 5.98
CA GLN A 64 -11.76 18.80 5.60
C GLN A 64 -12.05 18.66 4.11
N THR A 65 -11.03 18.32 3.31
CA THR A 65 -11.15 18.13 1.86
C THR A 65 -10.50 16.82 1.41
N VAL A 66 -10.87 16.36 0.22
CA VAL A 66 -10.25 15.19 -0.42
C VAL A 66 -8.76 15.43 -0.69
N GLY A 67 -8.37 16.68 -1.01
CA GLY A 67 -6.96 17.04 -1.18
C GLY A 67 -6.16 16.93 0.11
N GLU A 68 -6.70 17.42 1.23
CA GLU A 68 -6.05 17.28 2.54
C GLU A 68 -5.92 15.81 2.99
N LEU A 69 -6.93 14.99 2.66
CA LEU A 69 -6.88 13.55 2.89
C LEU A 69 -5.77 12.89 2.06
N GLU A 70 -5.69 13.20 0.77
CA GLU A 70 -4.64 12.71 -0.13
C GLU A 70 -3.25 13.11 0.38
N ASP A 71 -3.05 14.38 0.74
CA ASP A 71 -1.80 14.90 1.30
C ASP A 71 -1.42 14.18 2.60
N GLY A 72 -2.38 13.97 3.50
CA GLY A 72 -2.16 13.25 4.75
C GLY A 72 -1.73 11.80 4.51
N ILE A 73 -2.39 11.09 3.60
CA ILE A 73 -2.02 9.72 3.22
C ILE A 73 -0.61 9.70 2.61
N ASN A 74 -0.32 10.60 1.66
CA ASN A 74 0.96 10.65 0.97
C ASN A 74 2.12 11.02 1.89
N ALA A 75 1.89 11.83 2.93
CA ALA A 75 2.88 12.10 3.97
C ALA A 75 3.29 10.83 4.73
N VAL A 76 2.33 9.96 5.05
CA VAL A 76 2.62 8.68 5.72
C VAL A 76 3.29 7.69 4.78
N LEU A 77 2.77 7.53 3.55
CA LEU A 77 3.34 6.59 2.58
C LEU A 77 4.79 6.94 2.22
N SER A 78 5.09 8.23 2.03
CA SER A 78 6.46 8.69 1.75
C SER A 78 7.41 8.44 2.92
N HIS A 79 6.95 8.51 4.17
CA HIS A 79 7.76 8.15 5.33
C HIS A 79 8.19 6.67 5.33
N PHE A 80 7.39 5.79 4.72
CA PHE A 80 7.69 4.36 4.59
C PHE A 80 8.38 3.98 3.28
N ASP A 81 8.60 4.93 2.37
CA ASP A 81 8.97 4.67 0.98
C ASP A 81 7.97 3.71 0.28
N TRP A 82 6.68 3.85 0.61
CA TRP A 82 5.58 3.03 0.07
C TRP A 82 4.81 3.75 -1.04
N GLY A 83 5.50 4.55 -1.86
CA GLY A 83 4.89 5.20 -3.00
C GLY A 83 3.92 6.34 -2.63
N TRP A 84 2.88 6.49 -3.43
CA TRP A 84 1.89 7.58 -3.31
C TRP A 84 0.51 7.14 -3.83
N VAL A 85 -0.52 7.89 -3.45
CA VAL A 85 -1.91 7.68 -3.82
C VAL A 85 -2.50 8.91 -4.51
N GLN A 86 -3.41 8.65 -5.45
CA GLN A 86 -4.42 9.60 -5.92
C GLN A 86 -5.78 9.21 -5.36
N VAL A 87 -6.50 10.18 -4.80
CA VAL A 87 -7.83 10.02 -4.22
C VAL A 87 -8.86 10.74 -5.08
N GLU A 88 -9.75 9.96 -5.68
CA GLU A 88 -10.87 10.47 -6.47
C GLU A 88 -12.16 10.22 -5.69
N ALA A 89 -12.88 11.27 -5.32
CA ALA A 89 -14.18 11.16 -4.65
C ALA A 89 -15.32 11.52 -5.60
N SER A 90 -16.39 10.73 -5.56
CA SER A 90 -17.66 10.98 -6.22
C SER A 90 -18.80 10.91 -5.20
N GLU A 91 -20.04 11.13 -5.64
CA GLU A 91 -21.21 10.98 -4.77
C GLU A 91 -21.44 9.53 -4.28
N GLN A 92 -20.89 8.54 -5.00
CA GLN A 92 -21.20 7.11 -4.79
C GLN A 92 -20.02 6.32 -4.23
N GLU A 93 -18.79 6.76 -4.49
CA GLU A 93 -17.58 6.06 -4.10
C GLU A 93 -16.37 7.00 -3.93
N ILE A 94 -15.43 6.55 -3.11
CA ILE A 94 -14.05 7.05 -3.09
C ILE A 94 -13.15 5.99 -3.73
N VAL A 95 -12.34 6.39 -4.70
CA VAL A 95 -11.37 5.55 -5.37
C VAL A 95 -9.97 6.00 -4.98
N LEU A 96 -9.15 5.05 -4.52
CA LEU A 96 -7.74 5.28 -4.22
C LEU A 96 -6.88 4.52 -5.24
N LYS A 97 -6.03 5.24 -5.98
CA LYS A 97 -5.07 4.65 -6.93
C LYS A 97 -3.68 4.74 -6.33
N HIS A 98 -3.13 3.62 -5.86
CA HIS A 98 -1.83 3.55 -5.23
C HIS A 98 -0.75 3.19 -6.25
N HIS A 99 0.25 4.05 -6.39
CA HIS A 99 1.37 3.92 -7.31
C HIS A 99 2.70 3.75 -6.57
N ALA A 100 3.70 3.19 -7.26
CA ALA A 100 5.07 3.04 -6.76
C ALA A 100 5.16 2.30 -5.41
N TYR A 101 4.23 1.35 -5.16
CA TYR A 101 4.29 0.49 -4.00
C TYR A 101 5.52 -0.44 -4.07
N PRO A 102 6.06 -0.88 -2.92
CA PRO A 102 7.20 -1.76 -2.85
C PRO A 102 6.96 -3.05 -3.65
N GLN A 103 7.93 -3.46 -4.46
CA GLN A 103 7.87 -4.69 -5.26
C GLN A 103 8.55 -5.84 -4.52
N THR A 104 8.11 -7.06 -4.80
CA THR A 104 8.82 -8.26 -4.35
C THR A 104 10.23 -8.32 -4.99
N PRO A 105 11.26 -8.78 -4.25
CA PRO A 105 12.56 -9.12 -4.81
C PRO A 105 12.52 -10.32 -5.78
N ASP A 106 11.50 -11.18 -5.71
CA ASP A 106 11.32 -12.36 -6.55
C ASP A 106 10.12 -12.19 -7.50
N PRO A 107 10.35 -11.99 -8.81
CA PRO A 107 9.28 -11.83 -9.79
C PRO A 107 8.26 -12.98 -9.82
N ASP A 108 8.68 -14.20 -9.48
CA ASP A 108 7.76 -15.36 -9.47
C ASP A 108 6.71 -15.26 -8.35
N ASN A 109 6.99 -14.46 -7.31
CA ASN A 109 6.08 -14.21 -6.19
C ASN A 109 5.23 -12.94 -6.35
N GLU A 110 5.34 -12.23 -7.48
CA GLU A 110 4.64 -10.96 -7.71
C GLU A 110 3.12 -11.03 -7.50
N PRO A 111 2.38 -12.05 -7.99
CA PRO A 111 0.94 -12.13 -7.76
C PRO A 111 0.56 -12.28 -6.28
N MET A 112 1.32 -13.10 -5.54
CA MET A 112 1.10 -13.31 -4.09
C MET A 112 1.46 -12.06 -3.30
N TRP A 113 2.58 -11.41 -3.66
CA TRP A 113 3.01 -10.16 -3.08
C TRP A 113 1.96 -9.07 -3.27
N ASN A 114 1.49 -8.87 -4.50
CA ASN A 114 0.48 -7.87 -4.82
C ASN A 114 -0.83 -8.12 -4.06
N LEU A 115 -1.31 -9.37 -4.03
CA LEU A 115 -2.50 -9.75 -3.26
C LEU A 115 -2.33 -9.43 -1.77
N SER A 116 -1.22 -9.86 -1.18
CA SER A 116 -0.99 -9.73 0.26
C SER A 116 -0.79 -8.29 0.67
N PHE A 117 0.04 -7.54 -0.07
CA PHE A 117 0.29 -6.13 0.17
C PHE A 117 -0.97 -5.29 -0.04
N ALA A 118 -1.73 -5.54 -1.10
CA ALA A 118 -3.02 -4.88 -1.31
C ALA A 118 -4.00 -5.18 -0.17
N THR A 119 -4.05 -6.41 0.34
CA THR A 119 -4.94 -6.78 1.47
C THR A 119 -4.54 -6.08 2.77
N VAL A 120 -3.24 -5.89 3.04
CA VAL A 120 -2.78 -5.05 4.15
C VAL A 120 -3.21 -3.60 3.95
N LEU A 121 -3.00 -3.04 2.75
CA LEU A 121 -3.43 -1.68 2.41
C LEU A 121 -4.96 -1.50 2.50
N GLU A 122 -5.77 -2.53 2.24
CA GLU A 122 -7.22 -2.47 2.46
C GLU A 122 -7.53 -2.11 3.92
N GLY A 123 -6.85 -2.77 4.87
CA GLY A 123 -7.00 -2.50 6.30
C GLY A 123 -6.51 -1.11 6.70
N VAL A 124 -5.38 -0.67 6.14
CA VAL A 124 -4.82 0.66 6.38
C VAL A 124 -5.80 1.75 5.93
N TYR A 125 -6.21 1.69 4.66
CA TYR A 125 -7.07 2.72 4.07
C TYR A 125 -8.48 2.72 4.66
N ALA A 126 -9.08 1.56 4.92
CA ALA A 126 -10.38 1.51 5.57
C ALA A 126 -10.36 2.18 6.95
N THR A 127 -9.30 1.94 7.73
CA THR A 127 -9.14 2.52 9.08
C THR A 127 -8.96 4.03 9.03
N TRP A 128 -8.12 4.53 8.10
CA TRP A 128 -7.96 5.97 7.92
C TRP A 128 -9.24 6.65 7.42
N LEU A 129 -9.93 6.10 6.42
CA LEU A 129 -11.19 6.66 5.93
C LEU A 129 -12.26 6.69 7.04
N GLN A 130 -12.35 5.63 7.84
CA GLN A 130 -13.27 5.60 8.98
C GLN A 130 -12.94 6.68 10.02
N ALA A 131 -11.65 6.90 10.32
CA ALA A 131 -11.23 7.95 11.25
C ALA A 131 -11.59 9.37 10.75
N GLN A 132 -11.72 9.56 9.42
CA GLN A 132 -12.11 10.81 8.78
C GLN A 132 -13.64 10.97 8.63
N GLY A 133 -14.43 10.13 9.32
CA GLY A 133 -15.89 10.17 9.27
C GLY A 133 -16.53 9.24 8.24
N GLY A 134 -15.76 8.34 7.62
CA GLY A 134 -16.28 7.26 6.78
C GLY A 134 -17.23 6.33 7.56
N ALA A 135 -18.25 5.82 6.87
CA ALA A 135 -19.25 4.98 7.52
C ALA A 135 -18.74 3.54 7.75
N PRO A 136 -19.00 2.94 8.92
CA PRO A 136 -18.42 1.65 9.32
C PRO A 136 -18.94 0.45 8.48
N HIS A 137 -20.07 0.60 7.79
CA HIS A 137 -20.64 -0.45 6.93
C HIS A 137 -20.13 -0.40 5.48
N VAL A 138 -19.39 0.65 5.11
CA VAL A 138 -18.83 0.79 3.77
C VAL A 138 -17.48 0.08 3.74
N SER A 139 -17.31 -0.85 2.80
CA SER A 139 -16.09 -1.63 2.67
C SER A 139 -15.17 -1.02 1.62
N LEU A 140 -13.89 -0.92 1.95
CA LEU A 140 -12.83 -0.66 0.97
C LEU A 140 -12.31 -2.00 0.42
N ARG A 141 -12.28 -2.16 -0.90
CA ARG A 141 -11.77 -3.36 -1.56
C ARG A 141 -10.84 -3.04 -2.71
N TRP A 142 -9.77 -3.80 -2.83
CA TRP A 142 -8.87 -3.81 -3.98
C TRP A 142 -9.57 -4.42 -5.19
N ASN A 143 -9.39 -3.80 -6.36
CA ASN A 143 -9.86 -4.31 -7.63
C ASN A 143 -8.68 -4.78 -8.50
N PRO A 144 -8.41 -6.10 -8.56
CA PRO A 144 -7.30 -6.64 -9.34
C PRO A 144 -7.47 -6.48 -10.86
N GLN A 145 -8.68 -6.22 -11.36
CA GLN A 145 -8.97 -6.13 -12.79
C GLN A 145 -8.64 -4.75 -13.39
N LEU A 146 -8.50 -3.72 -12.56
CA LEU A 146 -8.14 -2.35 -12.98
C LEU A 146 -6.62 -2.11 -12.98
N ALA A 147 -5.83 -3.15 -12.75
CA ALA A 147 -4.38 -3.07 -12.63
C ALA A 147 -3.70 -2.96 -14.01
N GLN A 148 -3.04 -1.84 -14.28
CA GLN A 148 -1.97 -1.79 -15.29
C GLN A 148 -0.65 -1.33 -14.69
N GLN A 149 -0.64 -0.41 -13.70
CA GLN A 149 0.56 0.07 -12.98
C GLN A 149 0.25 0.61 -11.56
N ALA A 150 -0.89 0.20 -10.97
CA ALA A 150 -1.37 0.72 -9.69
C ALA A 150 -2.25 -0.30 -8.97
N LEU A 151 -2.30 -0.25 -7.64
CA LEU A 151 -3.33 -0.93 -6.85
C LEU A 151 -4.53 0.02 -6.73
N VAL A 152 -5.68 -0.39 -7.27
CA VAL A 152 -6.90 0.43 -7.25
C VAL A 152 -7.84 -0.09 -6.18
N PHE A 153 -8.25 0.78 -5.27
CA PHE A 153 -9.18 0.47 -4.19
C PHE A 153 -10.46 1.28 -4.36
N SER A 154 -11.60 0.65 -4.13
CA SER A 154 -12.91 1.32 -4.13
C SER A 154 -13.53 1.22 -2.75
N TYR A 155 -13.90 2.37 -2.19
CA TYR A 155 -14.69 2.52 -0.99
C TYR A 155 -16.10 2.95 -1.39
N LYS A 156 -17.01 1.98 -1.42
CA LYS A 156 -18.40 2.18 -1.88
C LYS A 156 -19.37 1.33 -1.08
N ASN A 157 -20.60 1.80 -0.97
CA ASN A 157 -21.63 1.08 -0.22
C ASN A 157 -22.01 -0.20 -0.98
N GLY A 158 -22.03 -1.34 -0.29
CA GLY A 158 -22.22 -2.66 -0.90
C GLY A 158 -23.69 -3.02 -1.16
N GLN A 159 -24.49 -2.09 -1.69
CA GLN A 159 -25.87 -2.40 -2.13
C GLN A 159 -25.90 -3.00 -3.54
#